data_AF-A0AB39W4U3-F1
#
_entry.id   AF-A0AB39W4U3-F1
#
_cell.length_a   1.000
_cell.length_b   1.000
_cell.length_c   1.000
_cell.angle_alpha   90.00
_cell.angle_beta   90.00
_cell.angle_gamma   90.00
#
_symmetry.space_group_name_H-M   'P 1'
#
loop_
_entity.id
_entity.type
_entity.pdbx_description
1 polymer ?
#
loop_
_entity_poly.entity_id
_entity_poly.type
_entity_poly.pdbx_seq_one_letter_code
_entity_poly.pdbx_strand_id
1 'polypeptide(L)'
;MSETPDKVSVGWDAAMERICTYVLLEDKKTKQKFWVFNTHFDHIGNEARIQSAKLIVDKIKQFNTVNLPVIEMGDFNFEPESKPIQYLSSVFNDSKMVSITKPFGPSGTFNACKHNEAVKERIDYIFASKQNIKVQKFAILSDSKDCKYPSDHLPVFVEIEIH
;
A
#
# COMPACT_ATOMS: atom_id res chain seq x y z
N MET A 1 -7.02 12.19 2.84
CA MET A 1 -7.89 11.99 4.02
C MET A 1 -7.80 13.26 4.84
N SER A 2 -8.71 13.44 5.79
CA SER A 2 -8.86 14.69 6.53
C SER A 2 -9.34 14.44 7.96
N GLU A 3 -9.38 15.53 8.72
CA GLU A 3 -9.96 15.60 10.07
C GLU A 3 -11.46 15.26 10.08
N THR A 4 -12.14 15.32 8.93
CA THR A 4 -13.56 14.96 8.77
C THR A 4 -13.73 13.79 7.78
N PRO A 5 -13.31 12.57 8.13
CA PRO A 5 -13.22 11.44 7.19
C PRO A 5 -14.57 10.99 6.63
N ASP A 6 -15.68 11.33 7.28
CA ASP A 6 -17.03 10.99 6.85
C ASP A 6 -17.65 12.05 5.90
N LYS A 7 -16.86 13.06 5.49
CA LYS A 7 -17.25 14.11 4.53
C LYS A 7 -16.14 14.32 3.50
N VAL A 8 -16.51 14.57 2.24
CA VAL A 8 -15.55 14.96 1.20
C VAL A 8 -14.87 16.26 1.64
N SER A 9 -13.56 16.20 1.84
CA SER A 9 -12.77 17.31 2.39
C SER A 9 -11.28 17.15 2.11
N VAL A 10 -10.59 18.28 2.01
CA VAL A 10 -9.13 18.37 2.00
C VAL A 10 -8.66 18.34 3.45
N GLY A 11 -7.64 17.52 3.73
CA GLY A 11 -7.12 17.35 5.08
C GLY A 11 -5.78 18.01 5.28
N TRP A 12 -5.59 18.66 6.43
CA TRP A 12 -4.33 19.30 6.80
C TRP A 12 -3.73 20.15 5.67
N ASP A 13 -2.47 19.88 5.27
CA ASP A 13 -1.74 20.57 4.21
C ASP A 13 -1.78 19.85 2.85
N ALA A 14 -2.77 18.96 2.62
CA ALA A 14 -2.92 18.26 1.34
C ALA A 14 -3.34 19.21 0.21
N ALA A 15 -2.87 18.93 -1.01
CA ALA A 15 -3.26 19.70 -2.19
C ALA A 15 -4.67 19.36 -2.71
N MET A 16 -5.19 18.16 -2.40
CA MET A 16 -6.47 17.65 -2.89
C MET A 16 -7.11 16.64 -1.93
N GLU A 17 -8.39 16.36 -2.12
CA GLU A 17 -9.10 15.32 -1.39
C GLU A 17 -8.48 13.95 -1.67
N ARG A 18 -8.25 13.16 -0.62
CA ARG A 18 -7.79 11.77 -0.74
C ARG A 18 -8.70 10.84 0.04
N ILE A 19 -8.98 9.67 -0.55
CA ILE A 19 -9.94 8.68 -0.05
C ILE A 19 -9.17 7.38 0.24
N CYS A 20 -9.61 6.68 1.29
CA CYS A 20 -9.27 5.28 1.52
C CYS A 20 -10.56 4.46 1.37
N THR A 21 -10.52 3.46 0.49
CA THR A 21 -11.64 2.53 0.25
C THR A 21 -11.31 1.18 0.88
N TYR A 22 -12.29 0.51 1.46
CA TYR A 22 -12.07 -0.76 2.15
C TYR A 22 -13.21 -1.75 1.93
N VAL A 23 -12.88 -3.04 2.04
CA VAL A 23 -13.83 -4.14 1.86
C VAL A 23 -13.45 -5.32 2.76
N LEU A 24 -14.45 -5.96 3.35
CA LEU A 24 -14.30 -7.26 4.01
C LEU A 24 -14.58 -8.35 2.99
N LEU A 25 -13.59 -9.19 2.71
CA LEU A 25 -13.71 -10.31 1.78
C LEU A 25 -13.78 -11.63 2.53
N GLU A 26 -14.41 -12.63 1.92
CA GLU A 26 -14.43 -14.01 2.38
C GLU A 26 -13.93 -14.92 1.26
N ASP A 27 -12.92 -15.74 1.55
CA ASP A 27 -12.51 -16.78 0.62
C ASP A 27 -13.62 -17.83 0.48
N LYS A 28 -14.05 -18.08 -0.75
CA LYS A 28 -15.21 -18.96 -0.99
C LYS A 28 -14.97 -20.41 -0.58
N LYS A 29 -13.71 -20.87 -0.57
CA LYS A 29 -13.30 -22.25 -0.27
C LYS A 29 -13.00 -22.44 1.22
N THR A 30 -12.14 -21.60 1.79
CA THR A 30 -11.67 -21.72 3.18
C THR A 30 -12.60 -21.01 4.17
N LYS A 31 -13.48 -20.12 3.69
CA LYS A 31 -14.36 -19.26 4.49
C LYS A 31 -13.63 -18.28 5.41
N GLN A 32 -12.31 -18.15 5.24
CA GLN A 32 -11.52 -17.17 5.96
C GLN A 32 -11.89 -15.76 5.49
N LYS A 33 -11.99 -14.84 6.45
CA LYS A 33 -12.30 -13.44 6.19
C LYS A 33 -11.07 -12.58 6.38
N PHE A 34 -10.92 -11.57 5.54
CA PHE A 34 -9.82 -10.61 5.64
C PHE A 34 -10.25 -9.26 5.10
N TRP A 35 -9.65 -8.21 5.63
CA TRP A 35 -9.86 -6.85 5.18
C TRP A 35 -8.87 -6.47 4.09
N VAL A 36 -9.34 -5.73 3.10
CA VAL A 36 -8.51 -5.03 2.13
C VAL A 36 -8.82 -3.55 2.19
N PHE A 37 -7.79 -2.74 2.36
CA PHE A 37 -7.83 -1.29 2.31
C PHE A 37 -6.96 -0.82 1.16
N ASN A 38 -7.44 0.18 0.42
CA ASN A 38 -6.73 0.78 -0.70
C ASN A 38 -6.78 2.31 -0.63
N THR A 39 -5.64 2.94 -0.82
CA THR A 39 -5.48 4.40 -0.66
C THR A 39 -4.61 5.00 -1.75
N HIS A 40 -4.70 6.33 -1.90
CA HIS A 40 -3.75 7.11 -2.69
C HIS A 40 -3.42 8.37 -1.88
N PHE A 41 -2.19 8.51 -1.39
CA PHE A 41 -1.79 9.63 -0.54
C PHE A 41 -1.55 10.91 -1.31
N ASP A 42 -1.54 12.04 -0.60
CA ASP A 42 -1.16 13.29 -1.24
C ASP A 42 0.33 13.33 -1.60
N HIS A 43 0.69 14.15 -2.58
CA HIS A 43 2.07 14.30 -3.06
C HIS A 43 2.76 15.57 -2.53
N ILE A 44 2.00 16.50 -1.92
CA ILE A 44 2.53 17.79 -1.41
C ILE A 44 2.58 17.82 0.12
N GLY A 45 1.46 17.55 0.80
CA GLY A 45 1.29 17.84 2.22
C GLY A 45 2.06 16.91 3.15
N ASN A 46 3.12 17.39 3.82
CA ASN A 46 3.92 16.58 4.73
C ASN A 46 3.14 16.14 5.97
N GLU A 47 2.33 17.03 6.54
CA GLU A 47 1.54 16.75 7.73
C GLU A 47 0.36 15.85 7.40
N ALA A 48 -0.37 16.17 6.32
CA ALA A 48 -1.51 15.42 5.82
C ALA A 48 -1.16 13.95 5.64
N ARG A 49 0.07 13.68 5.26
CA ARG A 49 0.57 12.34 4.97
C ARG A 49 0.86 11.50 6.21
N ILE A 50 1.54 12.04 7.21
CA ILE A 50 1.73 11.29 8.47
C ILE A 50 0.41 11.12 9.22
N GLN A 51 -0.48 12.11 9.16
CA GLN A 51 -1.80 12.01 9.75
C GLN A 51 -2.70 11.03 8.99
N SER A 52 -2.61 11.00 7.67
CA SER A 52 -3.26 10.00 6.81
C SER A 52 -2.88 8.57 7.20
N ALA A 53 -1.58 8.31 7.41
CA ALA A 53 -1.13 6.98 7.85
C ALA A 53 -1.68 6.59 9.23
N LYS A 54 -1.69 7.51 10.19
CA LYS A 54 -2.28 7.28 11.52
C LYS A 54 -3.78 7.04 11.45
N LEU A 55 -4.50 7.86 10.68
CA LEU A 55 -5.94 7.77 10.51
C LEU A 55 -6.35 6.43 9.88
N ILE A 56 -5.61 5.92 8.89
CA ILE A 56 -5.83 4.57 8.34
C ILE A 56 -5.69 3.52 9.44
N VAL A 57 -4.59 3.55 10.20
CA VAL A 57 -4.37 2.59 11.29
C VAL A 57 -5.51 2.64 12.33
N ASP A 58 -5.98 3.83 12.69
CA ASP A 58 -7.07 4.00 13.64
C ASP A 58 -8.40 3.49 13.07
N LYS A 59 -8.70 3.75 11.79
CA LYS A 59 -9.88 3.20 11.10
C LYS A 59 -9.82 1.67 10.99
N ILE A 60 -8.66 1.10 10.68
CA ILE A 60 -8.47 -0.36 10.67
C ILE A 60 -8.79 -0.94 12.03
N LYS A 61 -8.27 -0.35 13.12
CA LYS A 61 -8.58 -0.80 14.50
C LYS A 61 -10.05 -0.65 14.85
N GLN A 62 -10.70 0.42 14.38
CA GLN A 62 -12.12 0.66 14.60
C GLN A 62 -12.99 -0.41 13.92
N PHE A 63 -12.67 -0.80 12.69
CA PHE A 63 -13.44 -1.79 11.93
C PHE A 63 -13.08 -3.24 12.26
N ASN A 64 -11.82 -3.51 12.58
CA ASN A 64 -11.31 -4.86 12.78
C ASN A 64 -11.33 -5.31 14.25
N THR A 65 -12.52 -5.40 14.84
CA THR A 65 -12.71 -5.69 16.28
C THR A 65 -12.35 -7.12 16.69
N VAL A 66 -12.23 -8.04 15.74
CA VAL A 66 -11.94 -9.47 15.97
C VAL A 66 -10.58 -9.92 15.42
N ASN A 67 -9.70 -8.96 15.11
CA ASN A 67 -8.32 -9.20 14.69
C ASN A 67 -8.19 -10.10 13.43
N LEU A 68 -9.03 -9.85 12.43
CA LEU A 68 -8.91 -10.47 11.11
C LEU A 68 -7.60 -10.06 10.40
N PRO A 69 -7.08 -10.89 9.48
CA PRO A 69 -6.03 -10.49 8.54
C PRO A 69 -6.38 -9.20 7.79
N VAL A 70 -5.39 -8.32 7.61
CA VAL A 70 -5.54 -7.02 6.94
C VAL A 70 -4.46 -6.87 5.87
N ILE A 71 -4.87 -6.40 4.71
CA ILE A 71 -4.02 -5.95 3.61
C ILE A 71 -4.30 -4.46 3.40
N GLU A 72 -3.27 -3.63 3.46
CA GLU A 72 -3.33 -2.21 3.13
C GLU A 72 -2.45 -1.97 1.92
N MET A 73 -2.99 -1.41 0.85
CA MET A 73 -2.27 -1.23 -0.41
C MET A 73 -2.53 0.13 -1.05
N GLY A 74 -1.67 0.49 -2.00
CA GLY A 74 -1.91 1.64 -2.86
C GLY A 74 -0.64 2.42 -3.17
N ASP A 75 -0.86 3.61 -3.73
CA ASP A 75 0.16 4.60 -4.00
C ASP A 75 0.29 5.56 -2.80
N PHE A 76 1.42 5.49 -2.12
CA PHE A 76 1.67 6.30 -0.94
C PHE A 76 2.41 7.61 -1.26
N ASN A 77 2.87 7.82 -2.50
CA ASN A 77 3.66 8.99 -2.91
C ASN A 77 4.93 9.21 -2.04
N PHE A 78 5.51 8.14 -1.51
CA PHE A 78 6.64 8.23 -0.59
C PHE A 78 7.66 7.13 -0.71
N GLU A 79 8.92 7.50 -0.52
CA GLU A 79 10.01 6.55 -0.40
C GLU A 79 10.05 5.86 0.99
N PRO A 80 10.71 4.68 1.08
CA PRO A 80 10.73 3.86 2.29
C PRO A 80 11.25 4.56 3.55
N GLU A 81 12.14 5.53 3.40
CA GLU A 81 12.79 6.27 4.48
C GLU A 81 11.88 7.35 5.09
N SER A 82 10.74 7.65 4.46
CA SER A 82 9.79 8.65 4.92
C SER A 82 9.11 8.26 6.24
N LYS A 83 8.81 9.25 7.08
CA LYS A 83 8.14 9.02 8.38
C LYS A 83 6.81 8.27 8.27
N PRO A 84 5.92 8.53 7.29
CA PRO A 84 4.66 7.80 7.16
C PRO A 84 4.87 6.31 6.84
N ILE A 85 5.84 5.99 5.97
CA ILE A 85 6.14 4.60 5.59
C ILE A 85 6.83 3.85 6.73
N GLN A 86 7.74 4.50 7.46
CA GLN A 86 8.35 3.95 8.67
C GLN A 86 7.29 3.68 9.76
N TYR A 87 6.32 4.58 9.93
CA TYR A 87 5.19 4.39 10.83
C TYR A 87 4.32 3.19 10.41
N LEU A 88 3.93 3.09 9.13
CA LEU A 88 3.16 1.95 8.63
C LEU A 88 3.92 0.64 8.79
N SER A 89 5.22 0.61 8.51
CA SER A 89 6.10 -0.56 8.70
C SER A 89 6.30 -0.94 10.18
N SER A 90 6.08 0.00 11.11
CA SER A 90 6.07 -0.30 12.54
C SER A 90 4.80 -1.04 12.97
N VAL A 91 3.69 -0.86 12.25
CA VAL A 91 2.38 -1.46 12.55
C VAL A 91 2.12 -2.72 11.73
N PHE A 92 2.45 -2.70 10.44
CA PHE A 92 2.28 -3.77 9.47
C PHE A 92 3.62 -4.28 8.95
N ASN A 93 3.63 -5.41 8.25
CA ASN A 93 4.78 -5.86 7.49
C ASN A 93 4.78 -5.24 6.09
N ASP A 94 5.88 -4.59 5.70
CA ASP A 94 6.13 -4.29 4.28
C ASP A 94 6.40 -5.62 3.55
N SER A 95 5.51 -6.00 2.62
CA SER A 95 5.59 -7.29 1.93
C SER A 95 6.92 -7.51 1.21
N LYS A 96 7.58 -6.46 0.72
CA LYS A 96 8.90 -6.57 0.08
C LYS A 96 9.98 -7.02 1.07
N MET A 97 9.85 -6.60 2.33
CA MET A 97 10.86 -6.83 3.37
C MET A 97 10.71 -8.21 4.03
N VAL A 98 9.51 -8.77 4.03
CA VAL A 98 9.19 -10.02 4.74
C VAL A 98 8.90 -11.21 3.84
N SER A 99 8.96 -11.04 2.51
CA SER A 99 8.71 -12.13 1.57
C SER A 99 9.70 -13.28 1.79
N ILE A 100 9.20 -14.52 1.82
CA ILE A 100 10.05 -15.70 2.02
C ILE A 100 11.04 -15.86 0.85
N THR A 101 10.55 -15.75 -0.38
CA THR A 101 11.42 -15.73 -1.55
C THR A 101 12.06 -14.36 -1.69
N LYS A 102 13.26 -14.31 -2.27
CA LYS A 102 13.91 -13.05 -2.63
C LYS A 102 12.97 -12.20 -3.53
N PRO A 103 12.77 -10.91 -3.22
CA PRO A 103 12.00 -10.00 -4.07
C PRO A 103 12.46 -10.02 -5.53
N PHE A 104 11.50 -10.08 -6.45
CA PHE A 104 11.76 -10.08 -7.90
C PHE A 104 11.42 -8.73 -8.54
N GLY A 105 12.12 -8.38 -9.62
CA GLY A 105 11.89 -7.15 -10.38
C GLY A 105 12.75 -5.95 -9.94
N PRO A 106 12.45 -4.75 -10.44
CA PRO A 106 13.21 -3.53 -10.14
C PRO A 106 13.09 -3.09 -8.67
N SER A 107 13.92 -2.12 -8.27
CA SER A 107 13.90 -1.62 -6.89
C SER A 107 12.74 -0.66 -6.62
N GLY A 108 12.32 0.10 -7.63
CA GLY A 108 11.21 1.05 -7.59
C GLY A 108 9.98 0.60 -8.37
N THR A 109 8.93 1.39 -8.25
CA THR A 109 7.62 1.21 -8.88
C THR A 109 7.28 2.35 -9.84
N PHE A 110 7.71 3.59 -9.56
CA PHE A 110 7.43 4.74 -10.41
C PHE A 110 8.47 4.89 -11.54
N ASN A 111 7.98 4.91 -12.78
CA ASN A 111 8.80 4.94 -14.00
C ASN A 111 8.58 6.17 -14.89
N ALA A 112 7.56 7.01 -14.62
CA ALA A 112 7.26 8.22 -15.39
C ALA A 112 7.12 8.01 -16.91
N CYS A 113 6.71 6.80 -17.34
CA CYS A 113 6.67 6.34 -18.73
C CYS A 113 8.04 6.29 -19.44
N LYS A 114 9.14 6.29 -18.69
CA LYS A 114 10.50 6.29 -19.22
C LYS A 114 11.10 4.89 -19.23
N HIS A 115 10.92 4.19 -20.35
CA HIS A 115 11.41 2.81 -20.49
C HIS A 115 12.93 2.64 -20.44
N ASN A 116 13.67 3.67 -20.86
CA ASN A 116 15.14 3.63 -20.96
C ASN A 116 15.85 4.04 -19.65
N GLU A 117 15.11 4.30 -18.57
CA GLU A 117 15.66 4.67 -17.26
C GLU A 117 15.43 3.54 -16.25
N ALA A 118 16.37 3.38 -15.32
CA ALA A 118 16.21 2.41 -14.24
C ALA A 118 15.14 2.89 -13.24
N VAL A 119 14.16 2.03 -12.96
CA VAL A 119 13.07 2.31 -12.03
C VAL A 119 13.55 2.14 -10.58
N LYS A 120 13.77 3.25 -9.86
CA LYS A 120 14.40 3.26 -8.53
C LYS A 120 13.47 3.70 -7.41
N GLU A 121 12.55 4.61 -7.70
CA GLU A 121 11.62 5.19 -6.73
C GLU A 121 10.50 4.20 -6.39
N ARG A 122 10.46 3.72 -5.14
CA ARG A 122 9.36 2.87 -4.64
C ARG A 122 8.39 3.75 -3.88
N ILE A 123 7.21 3.96 -4.45
CA ILE A 123 6.12 4.73 -3.83
C ILE A 123 4.81 3.95 -3.70
N ASP A 124 4.74 2.78 -4.32
CA ASP A 124 3.61 1.86 -4.21
C ASP A 124 3.94 0.70 -3.27
N TYR A 125 3.01 0.39 -2.37
CA TYR A 125 3.23 -0.59 -1.30
C TYR A 125 2.03 -1.52 -1.14
N ILE A 126 2.33 -2.73 -0.67
CA ILE A 126 1.34 -3.66 -0.12
C ILE A 126 1.83 -4.06 1.27
N PHE A 127 1.15 -3.56 2.29
CA PHE A 127 1.36 -3.90 3.69
C PHE A 127 0.43 -5.04 4.09
N ALA A 128 0.95 -5.95 4.91
CA ALA A 128 0.19 -7.08 5.46
C ALA A 128 0.22 -7.07 6.99
N SER A 129 -0.85 -7.56 7.61
CA SER A 129 -0.85 -7.84 9.06
C SER A 129 0.40 -8.59 9.49
N LYS A 130 0.98 -8.19 10.64
CA LYS A 130 2.17 -8.85 11.20
C LYS A 130 1.91 -10.29 11.62
N GLN A 131 0.66 -10.61 11.89
CA GLN A 131 0.16 -11.91 12.29
C GLN A 131 -0.87 -12.39 11.26
N ASN A 132 -1.09 -13.69 11.19
CA ASN A 132 -2.13 -14.34 10.36
C ASN A 132 -1.98 -14.17 8.84
N ILE A 133 -0.91 -13.52 8.37
CA ILE A 133 -0.53 -13.45 6.96
C ILE A 133 0.94 -13.82 6.83
N LYS A 134 1.23 -14.72 5.88
CA LYS A 134 2.58 -15.05 5.46
C LYS A 134 2.77 -14.60 4.02
N VAL A 135 3.79 -13.77 3.77
CA VAL A 135 4.12 -13.30 2.41
C VAL A 135 5.04 -14.32 1.75
N GLN A 136 4.50 -15.09 0.83
CA GLN A 136 5.24 -16.12 0.10
C GLN A 136 6.18 -15.49 -0.91
N LYS A 137 5.67 -14.56 -1.73
CA LYS A 137 6.42 -13.90 -2.80
C LYS A 137 6.09 -12.42 -2.89
N PHE A 138 7.07 -11.66 -3.36
CA PHE A 138 6.93 -10.27 -3.73
C PHE A 138 7.59 -10.06 -5.10
N ALA A 139 6.91 -9.34 -5.99
CA ALA A 139 7.47 -8.95 -7.28
C ALA A 139 7.01 -7.54 -7.68
N ILE A 140 7.86 -6.83 -8.42
CA ILE A 140 7.45 -5.66 -9.22
C ILE A 140 7.50 -6.08 -10.68
N LEU A 141 6.37 -5.97 -11.37
CA LEU A 141 6.22 -6.47 -12.74
C LEU A 141 6.62 -5.39 -13.74
N SER A 142 7.72 -5.60 -14.47
CA SER A 142 8.30 -4.62 -15.40
C SER A 142 7.97 -4.89 -16.87
N ASP A 143 6.84 -5.55 -17.12
CA ASP A 143 6.34 -5.86 -18.46
C ASP A 143 6.21 -4.58 -19.30
N SER A 144 6.59 -4.68 -20.57
CA SER A 144 6.51 -3.58 -21.53
C SER A 144 6.19 -4.10 -22.92
N LYS A 145 5.64 -3.22 -23.76
CA LYS A 145 5.37 -3.51 -25.17
C LYS A 145 5.87 -2.36 -26.01
N ASP A 146 6.63 -2.66 -27.07
CA ASP A 146 7.22 -1.66 -27.97
C ASP A 146 8.01 -0.58 -27.20
N CYS A 147 8.77 -1.01 -26.18
CA CYS A 147 9.51 -0.15 -25.25
C CYS A 147 8.64 0.90 -24.53
N LYS A 148 7.38 0.55 -24.23
CA LYS A 148 6.45 1.36 -23.45
C LYS A 148 5.88 0.56 -22.30
N TYR A 149 5.87 1.16 -21.11
CA TYR A 149 5.16 0.61 -19.98
C TYR A 149 3.64 0.86 -20.14
N PRO A 150 2.78 -0.05 -19.64
CA PRO A 150 1.33 0.17 -19.64
C PRO A 150 0.86 1.34 -18.75
N SER A 151 1.68 1.72 -17.77
CA SER A 151 1.42 2.79 -16.80
C SER A 151 2.75 3.43 -16.40
N ASP A 152 2.70 4.67 -15.88
CA ASP A 152 3.83 5.34 -15.23
C ASP A 152 4.20 4.71 -13.87
N HIS A 153 3.40 3.76 -13.39
CA HIS A 153 3.73 2.87 -12.27
C HIS A 153 3.79 1.41 -12.71
N LEU A 154 4.74 0.66 -12.17
CA LEU A 154 4.84 -0.79 -12.32
C LEU A 154 3.99 -1.49 -11.26
N PRO A 155 3.20 -2.52 -11.62
CA PRO A 155 2.40 -3.27 -10.66
C PRO A 155 3.23 -3.93 -9.58
N VAL A 156 2.79 -3.78 -8.33
CA VAL A 156 3.29 -4.56 -7.18
C VAL A 156 2.46 -5.82 -7.06
N PHE A 157 3.12 -6.97 -7.07
CA PHE A 157 2.53 -8.29 -6.91
C PHE A 157 2.97 -8.93 -5.59
N VAL A 158 2.02 -9.51 -4.87
CA VAL A 158 2.29 -10.34 -3.70
C VAL A 158 1.53 -11.66 -3.80
N GLU A 159 2.20 -12.73 -3.40
CA GLU A 159 1.57 -14.02 -3.12
C GLU A 159 1.55 -14.19 -1.61
N ILE A 160 0.37 -14.38 -1.04
CA ILE A 160 0.17 -14.48 0.41
C ILE A 160 -0.58 -15.75 0.79
N GLU A 161 -0.31 -16.22 2.01
CA GLU A 161 -1.07 -17.26 2.67
C GLU A 161 -1.70 -16.67 3.94
N ILE A 162 -2.99 -16.93 4.14
CA ILE A 162 -3.76 -16.46 5.29
C ILE A 162 -3.99 -17.64 6.24
N HIS A 163 -3.79 -17.40 7.54
CA HIS A 163 -3.88 -18.40 8.60
C HIS A 163 -5.02 -18.11 9.57
#